data_AF-A0A2E9CE49-F1
#
_entry.id   AF-A0A2E9CE49-F1
#
_cell.length_a   1.000
_cell.length_b   1.000
_cell.length_c   1.000
_cell.angle_alpha   90.00
_cell.angle_beta   90.00
_cell.angle_gamma   90.00
#
_symmetry.space_group_name_H-M   'P 1'
#
loop_
_entity.id
_entity.type
_entity.pdbx_description
1 polymer ?
#
loop_
_entity_poly.entity_id
_entity_poly.type
_entity_poly.pdbx_seq_one_letter_code
_entity_poly.pdbx_strand_id
1 'polypeptide(L)'
;MTFYNEIYDIWIKEKDNVKLSNLNRIDFFEQANKYLNHLDQQRKEEKDEILKEVFQKRYERSEYLVNDLINLRIEKFIRGILLDEGVKVENLGFDEEDLYGVLSENLNDYKNKILQNNDEKEVKSKAKSKPKAKAKKKSKSK
;
A
#
# COMPACT_ATOMS: atom_id res chain seq x y z
N MET A 1 15.76 -11.68 23.54
CA MET A 1 15.34 -10.52 22.75
C MET A 1 13.95 -10.13 23.19
N THR A 2 13.69 -8.89 23.62
CA THR A 2 12.31 -8.45 23.90
C THR A 2 11.58 -8.25 22.58
N PHE A 3 10.29 -8.58 22.50
CA PHE A 3 9.47 -8.44 21.29
C PHE A 3 9.52 -7.01 20.69
N TYR A 4 9.72 -5.99 21.52
CA TYR A 4 10.02 -4.63 21.07
C TYR A 4 11.17 -4.54 20.05
N ASN A 5 12.28 -5.24 20.28
CA ASN A 5 13.43 -5.19 19.38
C ASN A 5 13.09 -5.80 18.03
N GLU A 6 12.25 -6.84 18.03
CA GLU A 6 11.77 -7.46 16.80
C GLU A 6 10.84 -6.52 16.01
N ILE A 7 9.93 -5.80 16.68
CA ILE A 7 9.13 -4.74 16.05
C ILE A 7 10.06 -3.71 15.40
N TYR A 8 11.06 -3.23 16.15
CA TYR A 8 12.00 -2.23 15.66
C TYR A 8 12.82 -2.72 14.46
N ASP A 9 13.33 -3.94 14.52
CA ASP A 9 14.16 -4.55 13.46
C ASP A 9 13.35 -4.76 12.17
N ILE A 10 12.08 -5.13 12.27
CA ILE A 10 11.19 -5.26 11.11
C ILE A 10 10.84 -3.87 10.57
N TRP A 11 10.48 -2.94 11.44
CA TRP A 11 10.15 -1.56 11.06
C TRP A 11 11.29 -0.88 10.32
N ILE A 12 12.53 -0.95 10.82
CA ILE A 12 13.68 -0.29 10.19
C ILE A 12 14.00 -0.92 8.84
N LYS A 13 13.92 -2.25 8.72
CA LYS A 13 14.11 -2.96 7.43
C LYS A 13 13.05 -2.55 6.43
N GLU A 14 11.79 -2.46 6.84
CA GLU A 14 10.72 -2.03 5.96
C GLU A 14 10.93 -0.58 5.51
N LYS A 15 11.32 0.29 6.43
CA LYS A 15 11.56 1.71 6.13
C LYS A 15 12.71 1.93 5.14
N ASP A 16 13.80 1.19 5.28
CA ASP A 16 14.99 1.35 4.43
C ASP A 16 14.83 0.66 3.06
N ASN A 17 13.98 -0.36 2.96
CA ASN A 17 13.73 -1.05 1.70
C ASN A 17 12.72 -0.30 0.84
N VAL A 18 13.02 -0.15 -0.46
CA VAL A 18 12.07 0.44 -1.42
C VAL A 18 10.93 -0.53 -1.74
N LYS A 19 11.25 -1.83 -1.84
CA LYS A 19 10.27 -2.89 -2.11
C LYS A 19 9.72 -3.45 -0.79
N LEU A 20 8.59 -4.15 -0.89
CA LEU A 20 7.98 -4.82 0.25
C LEU A 20 8.93 -5.89 0.78
N SER A 21 9.29 -5.78 2.05
CA SER A 21 10.14 -6.78 2.70
C SER A 21 9.33 -8.02 3.03
N ASN A 22 9.98 -9.18 3.06
CA ASN A 22 9.33 -10.39 3.56
C ASN A 22 9.06 -10.24 5.06
N LEU A 23 7.81 -10.40 5.46
CA LEU A 23 7.46 -10.51 6.86
C LEU A 23 7.80 -11.93 7.32
N ASN A 24 8.96 -12.10 7.95
CA ASN A 24 9.49 -13.41 8.39
C ASN A 24 8.54 -14.21 9.31
N ARG A 25 7.44 -13.59 9.79
CA ARG A 25 6.37 -14.24 10.56
C ARG A 25 5.01 -13.87 9.99
N ILE A 26 4.22 -14.92 9.71
CA ILE A 26 2.84 -14.83 9.23
C ILE A 26 1.93 -14.16 10.27
N ASP A 27 2.21 -14.34 11.57
CA ASP A 27 1.40 -13.89 12.70
C ASP A 27 1.96 -12.63 13.39
N PHE A 28 2.84 -11.88 12.73
CA PHE A 28 3.54 -10.74 13.33
C PHE A 28 2.59 -9.70 13.96
N PHE A 29 1.55 -9.28 13.24
CA PHE A 29 0.61 -8.27 13.74
C PHE A 29 -0.24 -8.78 14.91
N GLU A 30 -0.58 -10.08 14.92
CA GLU A 30 -1.23 -10.71 16.06
C GLU A 30 -0.32 -10.70 17.29
N GLN A 31 0.97 -11.04 17.13
CA GLN A 31 1.95 -10.97 18.22
C GLN A 31 2.18 -9.53 18.70
N ALA A 32 2.17 -8.54 17.79
CA ALA A 32 2.26 -7.14 18.14
C ALA A 32 1.07 -6.66 18.96
N ASN A 33 -0.14 -7.06 18.60
CA ASN A 33 -1.32 -6.76 19.37
C ASN A 33 -1.26 -7.40 20.78
N LYS A 34 -0.87 -8.68 20.87
CA LYS A 34 -0.66 -9.36 22.16
C LYS A 34 0.36 -8.62 23.04
N TYR A 35 1.45 -8.15 22.46
CA TYR A 35 2.48 -7.41 23.16
C TYR A 35 1.99 -6.05 23.68
N LEU A 36 1.27 -5.29 22.85
CA LEU A 36 0.68 -4.01 23.25
C LEU A 36 -0.34 -4.19 24.38
N ASN A 37 -1.21 -5.19 24.28
CA ASN A 37 -2.17 -5.52 25.34
C ASN A 37 -1.47 -5.91 26.64
N HIS A 38 -0.36 -6.66 26.56
CA HIS A 38 0.44 -7.01 27.73
C HIS A 38 1.04 -5.76 28.42
N LEU A 39 1.57 -4.80 27.66
CA LEU A 39 2.09 -3.55 28.21
C LEU A 39 0.99 -2.71 28.88
N ASP A 40 -0.19 -2.63 28.26
CA ASP A 40 -1.34 -1.93 28.82
C ASP A 40 -1.83 -2.59 30.13
N GLN A 41 -1.86 -3.92 30.17
CA GLN A 41 -2.21 -4.67 31.37
C GLN A 41 -1.18 -4.45 32.50
N GLN A 42 0.12 -4.54 32.20
CA GLN A 42 1.18 -4.26 33.18
C GLN A 42 1.06 -2.85 33.74
N ARG A 43 0.80 -1.84 32.90
CA ARG A 43 0.56 -0.46 33.33
C ARG A 43 -0.63 -0.35 34.30
N LYS A 44 -1.73 -1.07 34.05
CA LYS A 44 -2.95 -1.03 34.88
C LYS A 44 -2.77 -1.71 36.24
N GLU A 45 -2.01 -2.79 36.29
CA GLU A 45 -1.77 -3.58 37.50
C GLU A 45 -0.67 -2.99 38.39
N GLU A 46 0.26 -2.23 37.78
CA GLU A 46 1.37 -1.62 38.49
C GLU A 46 0.91 -0.54 39.48
N LYS A 47 1.58 -0.46 40.63
CA LYS A 47 1.29 0.52 41.69
C LYS A 47 2.31 1.65 41.72
N ASP A 48 3.54 1.39 41.27
CA ASP A 48 4.59 2.38 41.18
C ASP A 48 4.37 3.32 39.98
N GLU A 49 4.25 4.62 40.23
CA GLU A 49 3.98 5.63 39.19
C GLU A 49 5.12 5.76 38.16
N ILE A 50 6.38 5.53 38.57
CA ILE A 50 7.52 5.56 37.64
C ILE A 50 7.43 4.36 36.70
N LEU A 51 7.14 3.17 37.23
CA LEU A 51 6.99 1.97 36.40
C LEU A 51 5.77 2.05 35.48
N LYS A 52 4.66 2.62 35.92
CA LYS A 52 3.51 2.94 35.05
C LYS A 52 3.92 3.81 33.87
N GLU A 53 4.67 4.88 34.12
CA GLU A 53 5.15 5.77 33.05
C GLU A 53 6.09 5.05 32.09
N VAL A 54 6.95 4.15 32.59
CA VAL A 54 7.81 3.31 31.73
C VAL A 54 6.98 2.41 30.82
N PHE A 55 5.96 1.72 31.35
CA PHE A 55 5.06 0.91 30.53
C PHE A 55 4.29 1.75 29.52
N GLN A 56 3.83 2.94 29.91
CA GLN A 56 3.15 3.87 29.02
C GLN A 56 4.05 4.31 27.86
N LYS A 57 5.27 4.77 28.14
CA LYS A 57 6.23 5.17 27.10
C LYS A 57 6.57 4.03 26.17
N ARG A 58 6.69 2.81 26.72
CA ARG A 58 6.98 1.61 25.93
C ARG A 58 5.80 1.23 25.04
N TYR A 59 4.57 1.35 25.53
CA TYR A 59 3.35 1.15 24.76
C TYR A 59 3.29 2.14 23.60
N GLU A 60 3.34 3.45 23.89
CA GLU A 60 3.26 4.53 22.89
C GLU A 60 4.31 4.34 21.79
N ARG A 61 5.55 4.00 22.17
CA ARG A 61 6.63 3.80 21.22
C ARG A 61 6.41 2.56 20.35
N SER A 62 5.91 1.47 20.93
CA SER A 62 5.63 0.22 20.19
C SER A 62 4.45 0.40 19.25
N GLU A 63 3.39 1.05 19.71
CA GLU A 63 2.20 1.37 18.92
C GLU A 63 2.57 2.24 17.71
N TYR A 64 3.38 3.28 17.93
CA TYR A 64 3.89 4.11 16.84
C TYR A 64 4.61 3.28 15.76
N LEU A 65 5.53 2.39 16.17
CA LEU A 65 6.30 1.59 15.22
C LEU A 65 5.42 0.61 14.44
N VAL A 66 4.45 -0.01 15.09
CA VAL A 66 3.51 -0.94 14.44
C VAL A 66 2.62 -0.19 13.45
N ASN A 67 2.05 0.95 13.84
CA ASN A 67 1.19 1.75 12.96
C ASN A 67 1.97 2.29 11.75
N ASP A 68 3.18 2.79 11.96
CA ASP A 68 4.03 3.27 10.86
C ASP A 68 4.44 2.13 9.92
N LEU A 69 4.75 0.94 10.46
CA LEU A 69 5.02 -0.26 9.66
C LEU A 69 3.83 -0.65 8.77
N ILE A 70 2.61 -0.66 9.32
CA ILE A 70 1.39 -0.93 8.53
C ILE A 70 1.26 0.07 7.39
N ASN A 71 1.44 1.36 7.67
CA ASN A 71 1.35 2.41 6.65
C ASN A 71 2.41 2.25 5.55
N LEU A 72 3.67 1.99 5.92
CA LEU A 72 4.75 1.75 4.97
C LEU A 72 4.44 0.57 4.05
N ARG A 73 3.90 -0.51 4.59
CA ARG A 73 3.56 -1.71 3.81
C ARG A 73 2.37 -1.47 2.88
N ILE A 74 1.31 -0.83 3.35
CA ILE A 74 0.17 -0.43 2.52
C ILE A 74 0.60 0.49 1.38
N GLU A 75 1.47 1.48 1.64
CA GLU A 75 1.99 2.36 0.61
C GLU A 75 2.72 1.57 -0.49
N LYS A 76 3.52 0.58 -0.09
CA LYS A 76 4.23 -0.30 -1.02
C LYS A 76 3.29 -1.21 -1.79
N PHE A 77 2.18 -1.68 -1.21
CA PHE A 77 1.14 -2.40 -1.94
C PHE A 77 0.58 -1.53 -3.06
N ILE A 78 0.16 -0.31 -2.73
CA ILE A 78 -0.44 0.63 -3.67
C ILE A 78 0.54 0.95 -4.80
N ARG A 79 1.80 1.28 -4.46
CA ARG A 79 2.85 1.56 -5.45
C ARG A 79 3.10 0.35 -6.35
N GLY A 80 3.23 -0.85 -5.78
CA GLY A 80 3.46 -2.09 -6.53
C GLY A 80 2.33 -2.42 -7.50
N ILE A 81 1.08 -2.19 -7.12
CA ILE A 81 -0.11 -2.37 -7.96
C ILE A 81 -0.12 -1.33 -9.10
N LEU A 82 0.07 -0.05 -8.79
CA LEU A 82 -0.02 1.03 -9.79
C LEU A 82 1.07 0.91 -10.87
N LEU A 83 2.28 0.49 -10.48
CA LEU A 83 3.45 0.37 -11.36
C LEU A 83 3.54 -0.98 -12.10
N ASP A 84 2.58 -1.90 -11.93
CA ASP A 84 2.62 -3.28 -12.45
C ASP A 84 3.88 -4.07 -12.04
N GLU A 85 4.56 -3.64 -10.97
CA GLU A 85 5.72 -4.37 -10.43
C GLU A 85 5.27 -5.64 -9.67
N GLY A 86 4.02 -5.65 -9.21
CA GLY A 86 3.42 -6.73 -8.43
C GLY A 86 4.03 -6.83 -7.02
N VAL A 87 3.24 -7.37 -6.11
CA VAL A 87 3.73 -7.79 -4.79
C VAL A 87 3.82 -9.31 -4.79
N LYS A 88 4.94 -9.86 -4.34
CA LYS A 88 5.04 -11.30 -4.16
C LYS A 88 4.22 -11.72 -2.95
N VAL A 89 3.33 -12.70 -3.13
CA VAL A 89 2.46 -13.24 -2.07
C VAL A 89 3.27 -13.71 -0.85
N GLU A 90 4.44 -14.30 -1.08
CA GLU A 90 5.37 -14.75 -0.03
C GLU A 90 5.86 -13.63 0.91
N ASN A 91 5.68 -12.37 0.55
CA ASN A 91 6.04 -11.22 1.36
C ASN A 91 4.87 -10.62 2.15
N LEU A 92 3.63 -11.07 1.91
CA LEU A 92 2.44 -10.62 2.63
C LEU A 92 2.30 -11.38 3.95
N GLY A 93 1.90 -10.66 5.00
CA GLY A 93 1.38 -11.28 6.22
C GLY A 93 -0.05 -11.81 6.00
N PHE A 94 -0.53 -12.68 6.90
CA PHE A 94 -1.86 -13.27 6.79
C PHE A 94 -2.97 -12.22 6.67
N ASP A 95 -2.97 -11.22 7.56
CA ASP A 95 -3.97 -10.14 7.56
C ASP A 95 -3.84 -9.21 6.33
N GLU A 96 -2.70 -9.26 5.63
CA GLU A 96 -2.43 -8.38 4.48
C GLU A 96 -2.89 -8.99 3.16
N GLU A 97 -3.05 -10.32 3.08
CA GLU A 97 -3.50 -11.00 1.85
C GLU A 97 -4.89 -10.52 1.43
N ASP A 98 -5.83 -10.50 2.36
CA ASP A 98 -7.20 -10.03 2.13
C ASP A 98 -7.21 -8.55 1.74
N LEU A 99 -6.46 -7.72 2.46
CA LEU A 99 -6.36 -6.28 2.18
C LEU A 99 -5.74 -6.02 0.80
N TYR A 100 -4.68 -6.74 0.45
CA TYR A 100 -4.02 -6.64 -0.85
C TYR A 100 -4.96 -7.05 -1.97
N GLY A 101 -5.73 -8.13 -1.79
CA GLY A 101 -6.75 -8.58 -2.75
C GLY A 101 -7.74 -7.45 -3.07
N VAL A 102 -8.39 -6.90 -2.05
CA VAL A 102 -9.35 -5.80 -2.20
C VAL A 102 -8.72 -4.55 -2.84
N LEU A 103 -7.50 -4.18 -2.43
CA LEU A 103 -6.81 -3.03 -3.01
C LEU A 103 -6.45 -3.26 -4.48
N SER A 104 -5.98 -4.46 -4.83
CA SER A 104 -5.56 -4.80 -6.18
C SER A 104 -6.72 -4.73 -7.17
N GLU A 105 -7.88 -5.27 -6.81
CA GLU A 105 -9.08 -5.21 -7.66
C GLU A 105 -9.52 -3.76 -7.90
N ASN A 106 -9.69 -2.99 -6.83
CA ASN A 106 -10.16 -1.61 -6.92
C ASN A 106 -9.19 -0.68 -7.66
N LEU A 107 -7.89 -0.81 -7.41
CA LEU A 107 -6.88 0.01 -8.07
C LEU A 107 -6.70 -0.36 -9.55
N ASN A 108 -6.79 -1.65 -9.90
CA ASN A 108 -6.77 -2.07 -11.29
C ASN A 108 -8.01 -1.58 -12.04
N ASP A 109 -9.19 -1.65 -11.43
CA ASP A 109 -10.42 -1.08 -12.00
C ASP A 109 -10.31 0.44 -12.22
N TYR A 110 -9.77 1.15 -11.25
CA TYR A 110 -9.51 2.59 -11.36
C TYR A 110 -8.53 2.91 -12.48
N LYS A 111 -7.41 2.18 -12.53
CA LYS A 111 -6.38 2.30 -13.58
C LYS A 111 -6.97 2.05 -14.96
N ASN A 112 -7.74 0.97 -15.13
CA ASN A 112 -8.40 0.62 -16.38
C ASN A 112 -9.40 1.71 -16.82
N LYS A 113 -10.21 2.23 -15.90
CA LYS A 113 -11.15 3.33 -16.21
C LYS A 113 -10.44 4.60 -16.66
N ILE A 114 -9.30 4.94 -16.08
CA ILE A 114 -8.53 6.14 -16.48
C ILE A 114 -7.87 5.95 -17.84
N LEU A 115 -7.23 4.79 -18.05
CA LEU A 115 -6.52 4.50 -19.29
C LEU A 115 -7.49 4.44 -20.48
N GLN A 116 -8.63 3.74 -20.34
CA GLN A 116 -9.66 3.66 -21.39
C GLN A 116 -10.24 5.05 -21.75
N ASN A 117 -10.42 5.93 -20.76
CA ASN A 117 -10.92 7.28 -20.99
C ASN A 117 -9.93 8.20 -21.72
N ASN A 118 -8.62 7.93 -21.63
CA ASN A 118 -7.59 8.70 -22.31
C ASN A 118 -7.41 8.26 -23.76
N ASP A 119 -7.45 6.95 -24.02
CA ASP A 119 -7.39 6.41 -25.39
C ASP A 119 -8.58 6.86 -26.25
N GLU A 120 -9.78 6.90 -25.68
CA GLU A 120 -10.97 7.41 -26.38
C GLU A 120 -10.88 8.90 -26.74
N LYS A 121 -10.27 9.72 -25.89
CA LYS A 121 -10.09 11.16 -26.13
C LYS A 121 -9.05 11.41 -27.23
N GLU A 122 -7.97 10.64 -27.27
CA GLU A 122 -6.99 10.72 -28.35
C GLU A 122 -7.58 10.30 -29.71
N VAL A 123 -8.33 9.19 -29.75
CA VAL A 123 -8.95 8.72 -31.00
C VAL A 123 -9.99 9.72 -31.54
N LYS A 124 -10.80 10.33 -30.66
CA LYS A 124 -11.79 11.35 -31.06
C LYS A 124 -11.14 12.66 -31.52
N SER A 125 -9.95 13.01 -31.02
CA SER A 125 -9.19 14.19 -31.46
C SER A 125 -8.53 14.00 -32.84
N LYS A 126 -7.98 12.81 -33.12
CA LYS A 126 -7.42 12.44 -34.43
C LYS A 126 -8.49 12.24 -35.51
N ALA A 127 -9.70 11.82 -35.14
CA ALA A 127 -10.82 11.67 -36.08
C ALA A 127 -11.41 13.02 -36.57
N LYS A 128 -11.27 14.10 -35.79
CA LYS A 128 -11.79 15.44 -36.15
C LYS A 128 -10.84 16.28 -37.01
N SER A 129 -9.60 15.83 -37.27
CA SER A 129 -8.58 16.63 -37.97
C SER A 129 -8.35 16.30 -39.45
N LYS A 130 -9.23 15.54 -40.13
CA LYS A 130 -9.19 15.41 -41.61
C LYS A 130 -10.13 16.42 -42.30
N PRO A 131 -9.63 17.47 -42.98
CA PRO A 131 -10.46 18.36 -43.79
C PRO A 131 -10.79 17.71 -45.14
N LYS A 132 -12.05 17.82 -45.54
CA LYS A 132 -12.60 17.46 -46.86
C LYS A 132 -11.86 18.23 -47.97
N ALA A 133 -11.08 17.54 -48.81
CA ALA A 133 -10.72 18.05 -50.13
C ALA A 133 -11.87 17.77 -51.11
N LYS A 134 -12.58 18.83 -51.50
CA LYS A 134 -13.71 18.83 -52.43
C LYS A 134 -13.30 18.36 -53.83
N ALA A 135 -14.10 17.45 -54.38
CA ALA A 135 -14.16 17.14 -55.79
C ALA A 135 -14.52 18.38 -56.63
N LYS A 136 -13.81 18.62 -57.74
CA LYS A 136 -14.28 19.47 -58.85
C LYS A 136 -14.44 18.59 -60.10
N LYS A 137 -15.69 18.46 -60.55
CA LYS A 137 -16.12 17.75 -61.77
C LYS A 137 -15.87 18.62 -63.01
N LYS A 138 -15.31 17.97 -64.05
CA LYS A 138 -15.60 18.01 -65.51
C LYS A 138 -15.95 19.33 -66.24
N SER A 139 -15.26 19.54 -67.36
CA SER A 139 -15.80 20.03 -68.65
C SER A 139 -15.00 19.39 -69.80
N LYS A 140 -15.51 18.33 -70.44
CA LYS A 140 -16.14 18.26 -71.79
C LYS A 140 -15.24 18.70 -72.96
N SER A 141 -14.88 17.73 -73.83
CA SER A 141 -15.22 17.62 -75.27
C SER A 141 -14.43 18.60 -76.16
N LYS A 142 -13.78 18.21 -77.26
CA LYS A 142 -14.16 17.29 -78.34
C LYS A 142 -12.90 16.92 -79.13
#